data_AF-A0A7Y6AH88-F1
#
_entry.id   AF-A0A7Y6AH88-F1
#
_cell.length_a   1.000
_cell.length_b   1.000
_cell.length_c   1.000
_cell.angle_alpha   90.00
_cell.angle_beta   90.00
_cell.angle_gamma   90.00
#
_symmetry.space_group_name_H-M   'P 1'
#
loop_
_entity.id
_entity.type
_entity.pdbx_description
1 polymer ?
#
loop_
_entity_poly.entity_id
_entity_poly.type
_entity_poly.pdbx_seq_one_letter_code
_entity_poly.pdbx_strand_id
1 'polypeptide(L)' 'MARVIAWKLGLHGADPLGKAQLTSGDSGSKFAAGTNVRFNVISGHRDAFNTECPGQRLYDYLPKLRRSVGGRMG' A
#
# COMPACT_ATOMS: atom_id res chain seq x y z
N MET A 1 13.02 1.85 -7.11
CA MET A 1 11.63 1.64 -6.65
C MET A 1 10.79 2.92 -6.68
N ALA A 2 11.13 3.97 -5.93
CA ALA A 2 10.24 5.14 -5.76
C ALA A 2 9.81 5.83 -7.07
N ARG A 3 10.67 5.90 -8.11
CA ARG A 3 10.32 6.50 -9.41
C ARG A 3 9.21 5.72 -10.14
N VAL A 4 9.26 4.39 -10.14
CA VAL A 4 8.24 3.56 -10.80
C VAL A 4 6.90 3.65 -10.07
N ILE A 5 6.93 3.65 -8.73
CA ILE A 5 5.72 3.83 -7.93
C ILE A 5 5.14 5.24 -8.17
N ALA A 6 5.97 6.28 -8.16
CA ALA A 6 5.53 7.66 -8.42
C ALA A 6 4.86 7.79 -9.80
N TRP A 7 5.45 7.22 -10.85
CA TRP A 7 4.83 7.18 -12.18
C TRP A 7 3.44 6.51 -12.12
N LYS A 8 3.34 5.33 -11.53
CA LYS A 8 2.07 4.59 -11.50
C LYS A 8 1.00 5.31 -10.69
N LEU A 9 1.34 5.87 -9.52
CA LEU A 9 0.40 6.63 -8.70
C LEU A 9 0.01 7.95 -9.36
N GLY A 10 0.94 8.60 -10.07
CA GLY A 10 0.69 9.81 -10.84
C GLY A 10 -0.37 9.63 -11.93
N LEU A 11 -0.38 8.46 -12.61
CA LEU A 11 -1.43 8.12 -13.58
C LEU A 11 -2.85 8.10 -12.99
N HIS A 12 -2.97 7.94 -11.67
CA HIS A 12 -4.25 7.79 -10.97
C HIS A 12 -4.51 8.90 -9.94
N GLY A 13 -3.64 9.91 -9.83
CA GLY A 13 -3.76 10.99 -8.83
C GLY A 13 -3.74 10.50 -7.38
N ALA A 14 -3.15 9.33 -7.11
CA ALA A 14 -3.21 8.70 -5.79
C ALA A 14 -2.13 9.25 -4.85
N ASP A 15 -2.52 9.82 -3.71
CA ASP A 15 -1.59 10.35 -2.72
C ASP A 15 -0.76 9.22 -2.06
N PRO A 16 0.58 9.18 -2.21
CA PRO A 16 1.43 8.15 -1.61
C PRO A 16 1.48 8.20 -0.08
N LEU A 17 1.13 9.33 0.54
CA LEU A 17 0.97 9.48 1.99
C LEU A 17 -0.47 9.16 2.45
N GLY A 18 -1.40 9.04 1.50
CA GLY A 18 -2.81 8.84 1.74
C GLY A 18 -3.21 7.39 2.03
N LYS A 19 -4.53 7.20 2.10
CA LYS A 19 -5.17 5.89 2.31
C LYS A 19 -6.09 5.56 1.13
N ALA A 20 -6.06 4.31 0.68
CA ALA A 20 -7.03 3.76 -0.26
C ALA A 20 -8.03 2.85 0.47
N GLN A 21 -9.28 2.88 0.05
CA GLN A 21 -10.30 1.93 0.50
C GLN A 21 -10.35 0.76 -0.47
N LEU A 22 -10.27 -0.46 0.06
CA LEU A 22 -10.41 -1.70 -0.69
C LEU A 22 -11.53 -2.54 -0.06
N THR A 23 -12.25 -3.25 -0.91
CA THR A 23 -13.24 -4.25 -0.49
C THR A 23 -12.58 -5.62 -0.52
N SER A 24 -12.65 -6.37 0.59
CA SER A 24 -12.14 -7.74 0.64
C SER A 24 -12.93 -8.61 -0.35
N GLY A 25 -12.24 -9.17 -1.35
CA GLY A 25 -12.88 -9.95 -2.42
C GLY A 25 -12.95 -11.46 -2.12
N ASP A 26 -12.20 -11.93 -1.14
CA ASP A 26 -12.09 -13.36 -0.80
C ASP A 26 -11.93 -13.57 0.71
N SER A 27 -12.06 -14.83 1.14
CA SER A 27 -11.88 -15.26 2.53
C SER A 27 -10.43 -15.54 2.92
N GLY A 28 -9.48 -15.42 1.99
CA GLY A 28 -8.05 -15.60 2.23
C GLY A 28 -7.39 -14.39 2.88
N SER A 29 -8.02 -13.21 2.81
CA SER A 29 -7.58 -12.03 3.55
C SER A 29 -7.92 -12.12 5.04
N LYS A 30 -7.34 -11.23 5.84
CA LYS A 30 -7.65 -11.06 7.28
C LYS A 30 -9.06 -10.52 7.53
N PHE A 31 -9.75 -10.10 6.48
CA PHE A 31 -11.06 -9.44 6.52
C PHE A 31 -12.07 -10.29 5.77
N ALA A 32 -13.25 -10.49 6.36
CA ALA A 32 -14.33 -11.22 5.71
C ALA A 32 -14.67 -10.60 4.34
N ALA A 33 -15.02 -11.44 3.37
CA ALA A 33 -15.43 -10.99 2.04
C ALA A 33 -16.55 -9.94 2.13
N GLY A 34 -16.46 -8.89 1.33
CA GLY A 34 -17.36 -7.73 1.35
C GLY A 34 -16.97 -6.63 2.36
N THR A 35 -15.99 -6.87 3.25
CA THR A 35 -15.54 -5.85 4.21
C THR A 35 -14.79 -4.72 3.51
N ASN A 36 -15.18 -3.48 3.79
CA ASN A 36 -14.45 -2.29 3.35
C ASN A 36 -13.36 -1.92 4.36
N VAL A 37 -12.11 -1.82 3.90
CA VAL A 37 -10.95 -1.55 4.75
C VAL A 37 -10.07 -0.47 4.14
N ARG A 38 -9.52 0.41 4.99
CA ARG A 38 -8.60 1.47 4.57
C ARG A 38 -7.15 1.06 4.80
N PHE A 39 -6.36 1.06 3.73
CA PHE A 39 -4.93 0.76 3.74
C PHE A 39 -4.12 1.99 3.35
N ASN A 40 -2.82 2.02 3.66
CA ASN A 40 -1.93 3.01 3.02
C ASN A 40 -1.92 2.78 1.51
N VAL A 41 -1.85 3.84 0.70
CA VAL A 41 -1.77 3.69 -0.77
C VAL A 41 -0.56 2.81 -1.17
N ILE A 42 0.51 2.89 -0.39
CA ILE A 42 1.64 1.95 -0.45
C ILE A 42 1.61 1.10 0.83
N SER A 43 1.18 -0.16 0.73
CA SER A 43 1.03 -1.10 1.86
C SER A 43 1.89 -2.35 1.71
N GLY A 44 2.12 -3.05 2.83
CA GLY A 44 2.75 -4.37 2.82
C GLY A 44 1.69 -5.46 2.66
N HIS A 45 2.09 -6.62 2.14
CA HIS A 45 1.15 -7.75 1.95
C HIS A 45 0.54 -8.22 3.28
N ARG A 46 1.35 -8.24 4.35
CA ARG A 46 0.93 -8.55 5.74
C ARG A 46 -0.14 -7.63 6.32
N ASP A 47 -0.39 -6.47 5.71
CA ASP A 47 -1.46 -5.56 6.16
C ASP A 47 -2.84 -6.17 5.87
N ALA A 48 -2.97 -6.93 4.78
CA ALA A 48 -4.23 -7.52 4.33
C ALA A 48 -4.31 -9.04 4.50
N PHE A 49 -3.19 -9.77 4.54
CA PHE A 49 -3.16 -11.23 4.57
C PHE A 49 -2.32 -11.79 5.74
N ASN A 50 -2.60 -13.03 6.13
CA ASN A 50 -1.81 -13.77 7.13
C ASN A 50 -0.49 -14.25 6.54
N THR A 51 0.46 -13.33 6.40
CA THR A 51 1.78 -13.58 5.82
C THR A 51 2.84 -12.71 6.47
N GLU A 52 4.10 -13.13 6.40
CA GLU A 52 5.23 -12.31 6.79
C GLU A 52 5.70 -11.38 5.66
N CYS A 53 5.26 -11.57 4.41
CA CYS A 53 5.61 -10.66 3.32
C CYS A 53 5.16 -9.22 3.65
N PRO A 54 6.02 -8.19 3.50
CA PRO A 54 7.20 -8.14 2.65
C PRO A 54 8.54 -8.39 3.40
N GLY A 55 8.51 -9.09 4.53
CA GLY A 55 9.64 -9.19 5.45
C GLY A 55 9.84 -7.90 6.25
N GLN A 56 10.52 -8.02 7.40
CA GLN A 56 10.59 -6.93 8.38
C GLN A 56 11.29 -5.68 7.84
N ARG A 57 12.46 -5.86 7.19
CA ARG A 57 13.27 -4.74 6.67
C ARG A 57 12.51 -3.85 5.69
N LEU A 58 11.78 -4.45 4.75
CA LEU A 58 11.00 -3.66 3.77
C LEU A 58 9.76 -3.05 4.43
N TYR A 59 9.13 -3.77 5.36
CA TYR A 59 7.99 -3.24 6.11
C TYR A 59 8.34 -1.98 6.89
N ASP A 60 9.47 -1.98 7.60
CA ASP A 60 9.98 -0.82 8.35
C ASP A 60 10.39 0.34 7.43
N TYR A 61 10.75 0.03 6.18
CA TYR A 61 11.10 1.03 5.18
C TYR A 61 9.88 1.72 4.54
N LEU A 62 8.67 1.14 4.64
CA LEU A 62 7.47 1.67 3.97
C LEU A 62 7.18 3.16 4.28
N PRO A 63 7.29 3.67 5.52
CA PRO A 63 7.10 5.10 5.79
C PRO A 63 8.07 6.00 5.02
N LYS A 64 9.35 5.61 4.92
CA LYS A 64 10.36 6.35 4.15
C LYS A 64 10.12 6.24 2.65
N LEU A 65 9.66 5.09 2.17
CA LEU A 65 9.28 4.90 0.78
C LEU A 65 8.12 5.82 0.38
N ARG A 66 7.06 5.90 1.19
CA ARG A 66 5.91 6.80 0.94
C ARG A 66 6.34 8.25 0.77
N ARG A 67 7.17 8.77 1.68
CA ARG A 67 7.75 10.12 1.56
C ARG A 67 8.61 10.29 0.31
N SER A 68 9.43 9.29 0.00
CA SER A 68 10.30 9.31 -1.19
C SER A 68 9.51 9.31 -2.50
N VAL A 69 8.35 8.65 -2.53
CA VAL A 69 7.43 8.67 -3.68
C VAL A 69 6.73 10.02 -3.77
N GLY A 70 6.23 10.56 -2.64
CA GLY A 70 5.60 11.88 -2.61
C GLY A 70 6.51 12.98 -3.16
N GLY A 71 7.78 13.03 -2.75
CA GLY A 71 8.74 14.00 -3.29
C GLY A 71 9.14 13.80 -4.77
N ARG A 72 8.61 12.76 -5.44
CA ARG A 72 8.85 12.46 -6.87
C ARG A 72 7.59 12.55 -7.71
N MET A 73 6.42 12.69 -7.09
CA MET A 73 5.17 13.00 -7.75
C MET A 73 5.11 14.53 -7.83
N GLY A 74 5.61 15.06 -8.94
CA GLY A 74 5.55 16.47 -9.32
C GLY A 74 4.70 16.63 -10.56
#